data_AF-A0A9P3FFX5-F1
#
_entry.id   AF-A0A9P3FFX5-F1
#
_cell.length_a   1.000
_cell.length_b   1.000
_cell.length_c   1.000
_cell.angle_alpha   90.00
_cell.angle_beta   90.00
_cell.angle_gamma   90.00
#
_symmetry.space_group_name_H-M   'P 1'
#
loop_
_entity.id
_entity.type
_entity.pdbx_description
1 polymer ?
#
loop_
_entity_poly.entity_id
_entity_poly.type
_entity_poly.pdbx_seq_one_letter_code
_entity_poly.pdbx_strand_id
1 'polypeptide(L)'
;MEARTLATRRLSALILVNLAGLLLKTAQAQSDNLAVTFSPDTLSTCASPSNVTDQQGFTISISGVPLVNHCFDLASLTQSPNSSGIINQTDRLPDNIKYPDLDPFYYNLTNQAAYDASKNYSNIFYEQLVLAAGAGETDVQENTAARRITLFSGPNCTHLYNPDKRRDEDWYRISCVSPEEGQCNRASIGIKSFIVANPLDRFNGGGEEECNTFALFGGAERLSGSAWKVVVGVIMAVGWMTS
;
A
#
# COMPACT_ATOMS: atom_id res chain seq x y z
N MET A 1 44.40 20.04 -55.93
CA MET A 1 43.83 19.48 -57.17
C MET A 1 42.79 18.47 -56.73
N GLU A 2 41.54 18.90 -56.62
CA GLU A 2 40.51 18.71 -57.67
C GLU A 2 40.17 17.23 -57.83
N ALA A 3 39.09 16.70 -57.26
CA ALA A 3 37.65 16.91 -57.50
C ALA A 3 37.06 15.94 -58.56
N ARG A 4 35.75 15.67 -58.39
CA ARG A 4 34.81 14.88 -59.23
C ARG A 4 34.63 13.45 -58.72
N THR A 5 33.60 13.07 -57.95
CA THR A 5 32.13 13.28 -58.01
C THR A 5 31.42 12.61 -59.19
N LEU A 6 30.42 11.78 -58.81
CA LEU A 6 29.06 11.62 -59.38
C LEU A 6 28.75 10.50 -60.39
N ALA A 7 27.85 9.59 -60.01
CA ALA A 7 26.60 9.16 -60.71
C ALA A 7 26.17 7.76 -60.19
N THR A 8 25.16 7.56 -59.32
CA THR A 8 23.68 7.71 -59.42
C THR A 8 22.95 6.67 -60.28
N ARG A 9 21.93 6.01 -59.65
CA ARG A 9 20.62 5.49 -60.14
C ARG A 9 20.38 4.01 -59.76
N ARG A 10 19.22 3.52 -59.31
CA ARG A 10 17.89 4.05 -58.96
C ARG A 10 17.09 2.98 -58.16
N LEU A 11 16.28 3.46 -57.21
CA LEU A 11 14.99 3.00 -56.66
C LEU A 11 14.56 1.51 -56.70
N SER A 12 14.16 0.99 -55.53
CA SER A 12 12.74 0.69 -55.22
C SER A 12 12.52 0.56 -53.71
N ALA A 13 11.51 1.27 -53.20
CA ALA A 13 11.02 1.20 -51.83
C ALA A 13 9.99 0.07 -51.69
N LEU A 14 9.89 -0.58 -50.52
CA LEU A 14 8.59 -0.95 -49.94
C LEU A 14 8.72 -1.33 -48.45
N ILE A 15 8.21 -0.42 -47.61
CA ILE A 15 7.30 -0.59 -46.46
C ILE A 15 7.72 -1.47 -45.26
N LEU A 16 7.83 -0.77 -44.13
CA LEU A 16 7.90 -1.22 -42.75
C LEU A 16 6.73 -2.13 -42.33
N VAL A 17 7.03 -3.18 -41.56
CA VAL A 17 6.12 -3.66 -40.52
C VAL A 17 6.88 -3.72 -39.20
N ASN A 18 6.40 -2.91 -38.25
CA ASN A 18 6.88 -2.72 -36.90
C ASN A 18 7.04 -4.05 -36.13
N LEU A 19 8.27 -4.40 -35.74
CA LEU A 19 8.53 -5.31 -34.61
C LEU A 19 8.88 -4.48 -33.37
N ALA A 20 7.97 -3.58 -32.98
CA ALA A 20 7.97 -2.91 -31.68
C ALA A 20 6.78 -3.47 -30.89
N GLY A 21 6.87 -4.74 -30.53
CA GLY A 21 5.80 -5.48 -29.87
C GLY A 21 6.36 -6.56 -28.95
N LEU A 22 7.56 -6.36 -28.41
CA LEU A 22 7.96 -7.12 -27.23
C LEU A 22 7.46 -6.32 -26.03
N LEU A 23 6.32 -6.78 -25.52
CA LEU A 23 5.73 -6.40 -24.25
C LEU A 23 6.85 -6.15 -23.22
N LEU A 24 7.07 -4.89 -22.86
CA LEU A 24 7.50 -4.58 -21.51
C LEU A 24 6.34 -5.01 -20.59
N LYS A 25 6.27 -6.31 -20.29
CA LYS A 25 5.84 -6.72 -18.97
C LYS A 25 6.96 -6.24 -18.06
N THR A 26 6.90 -4.99 -17.63
CA THR A 26 7.48 -4.63 -16.35
C THR A 26 6.79 -5.57 -15.38
N ALA A 27 7.46 -6.65 -15.00
CA ALA A 27 7.19 -7.29 -13.73
C ALA A 27 7.16 -6.13 -12.75
N GLN A 28 5.96 -5.79 -12.25
CA GLN A 28 5.85 -5.00 -11.04
C GLN A 28 6.78 -5.71 -10.07
N ALA A 29 7.83 -5.02 -9.62
CA ALA A 29 8.71 -5.54 -8.60
C ALA A 29 7.80 -6.06 -7.48
N GLN A 30 7.72 -7.38 -7.31
CA GLN A 30 7.04 -7.98 -6.18
C GLN A 30 7.66 -7.32 -4.96
N SER A 31 6.87 -6.48 -4.29
CA SER A 31 7.39 -5.63 -3.26
C SER A 31 7.64 -6.50 -2.03
N ASP A 32 8.91 -6.81 -1.75
CA ASP A 32 9.40 -7.25 -0.43
C ASP A 32 9.14 -6.18 0.67
N ASN A 33 8.51 -5.06 0.29
CA ASN A 33 8.24 -3.89 1.08
C ASN A 33 6.72 -3.69 1.19
N LEU A 34 6.29 -2.93 2.18
CA LEU A 34 4.91 -2.48 2.22
C LEU A 34 4.70 -1.37 1.18
N ALA A 35 3.64 -1.43 0.37
CA ALA A 35 3.19 -0.34 -0.47
C ALA A 35 1.74 0.04 -0.15
N VAL A 36 1.48 1.33 0.02
CA VAL A 36 0.15 1.88 0.30
C VAL A 36 -0.09 3.05 -0.64
N THR A 37 -1.13 2.98 -1.45
CA THR A 37 -1.57 4.10 -2.30
C THR A 37 -2.82 4.71 -1.73
N PHE A 38 -2.76 6.01 -1.47
CA PHE A 38 -3.91 6.81 -1.07
C PHE A 38 -4.46 7.50 -2.29
N SER A 39 -5.77 7.39 -2.52
CA SER A 39 -6.43 8.04 -3.64
C SER A 39 -7.78 8.67 -3.25
N PRO A 40 -8.19 9.74 -3.95
CA PRO A 40 -9.46 10.41 -3.68
C PRO A 40 -10.66 9.49 -3.90
N ASP A 41 -11.73 9.75 -3.14
CA ASP A 41 -13.02 9.06 -3.21
C ASP A 41 -13.82 9.33 -4.50
N THR A 42 -13.37 10.29 -5.31
CA THR A 42 -13.89 10.60 -6.65
C THR A 42 -13.58 9.52 -7.67
N LEU A 43 -12.65 8.61 -7.38
CA LEU A 43 -12.35 7.47 -8.23
C LEU A 43 -13.28 6.30 -7.90
N SER A 44 -13.69 5.58 -8.95
CA SER A 44 -14.46 4.33 -8.82
C SER A 44 -13.62 3.16 -8.31
N THR A 45 -12.30 3.22 -8.50
CA THR A 45 -11.32 2.20 -8.08
C THR A 45 -10.11 2.87 -7.46
N CYS A 46 -9.36 2.15 -6.63
CA CYS A 46 -8.12 2.67 -6.08
C CYS A 46 -7.08 2.91 -7.19
N ALA A 47 -6.33 4.00 -7.06
CA ALA A 47 -5.01 4.09 -7.67
C ALA A 47 -4.11 3.00 -7.07
N SER A 48 -3.25 2.40 -7.89
CA SER A 48 -2.23 1.43 -7.52
C SER A 48 -0.85 1.97 -7.91
N PRO A 49 0.26 1.39 -7.41
CA PRO A 49 1.60 1.81 -7.78
C PRO A 49 1.86 1.82 -9.29
N SER A 50 1.17 0.96 -10.07
CA SER A 50 1.34 0.85 -11.52
C SER A 50 0.58 1.91 -12.33
N ASN A 51 -0.43 2.57 -11.76
CA ASN A 51 -1.24 3.58 -12.46
C ASN A 51 -1.41 4.89 -11.66
N VAL A 52 -0.61 5.08 -10.60
CA VAL A 52 -0.77 6.14 -9.60
C VAL A 52 -0.78 7.55 -10.22
N THR A 53 0.01 7.76 -11.28
CA THR A 53 0.12 9.03 -12.02
C THR A 53 -1.19 9.40 -12.71
N ASP A 54 -1.88 8.41 -13.27
CA ASP A 54 -3.11 8.62 -14.05
C ASP A 54 -4.35 8.78 -13.15
N GLN A 55 -4.26 8.26 -11.92
CA GLN A 55 -5.39 8.14 -11.01
C GLN A 55 -5.32 9.10 -9.81
N GLN A 56 -4.52 10.18 -9.86
CA GLN A 56 -4.47 11.21 -8.81
C GLN A 56 -4.21 10.66 -7.39
N GLY A 57 -3.59 9.48 -7.28
CA GLY A 57 -3.16 8.91 -6.02
C GLY A 57 -1.70 9.22 -5.74
N PHE A 58 -1.23 8.90 -4.55
CA PHE A 58 0.20 8.85 -4.24
C PHE A 58 0.50 7.60 -3.42
N THR A 59 1.67 7.02 -3.63
CA THR A 59 2.08 5.78 -2.96
C THR A 59 3.20 6.05 -1.99
N ILE A 60 3.09 5.52 -0.78
CA ILE A 60 4.23 5.32 0.12
C ILE A 60 4.66 3.86 0.08
N SER A 61 5.95 3.63 -0.12
CA SER A 61 6.59 2.32 0.00
C SER A 61 7.51 2.32 1.22
N ILE A 62 7.43 1.30 2.06
CA ILE A 62 8.19 1.18 3.31
C ILE A 62 9.00 -0.11 3.33
N SER A 63 10.32 0.03 3.50
CA SER A 63 11.27 -1.06 3.68
C SER A 63 11.78 -1.10 5.12
N GLY A 64 12.11 -2.29 5.63
CA GLY A 64 12.42 -2.53 7.05
C GLY A 64 11.16 -2.60 7.93
N VAL A 65 11.22 -3.33 9.04
CA VAL A 65 10.08 -3.50 9.97
C VAL A 65 10.23 -2.51 11.12
N PRO A 66 9.22 -1.68 11.43
CA PRO A 66 9.29 -0.82 12.60
C PRO A 66 9.33 -1.69 13.86
N LEU A 67 10.20 -1.37 14.79
CA LEU A 67 10.24 -1.91 16.16
C LEU A 67 9.33 -1.10 17.08
N VAL A 68 9.14 0.18 16.77
CA VAL A 68 8.21 1.08 17.45
C VAL A 68 7.20 1.64 16.44
N ASN A 69 5.97 1.87 16.90
CA ASN A 69 4.92 2.49 16.10
C ASN A 69 5.39 3.84 15.55
N HIS A 70 5.27 4.03 14.24
CA HIS A 70 5.55 5.29 13.58
C HIS A 70 4.30 5.85 12.91
N CYS A 71 3.97 7.10 13.26
CA CYS A 71 2.85 7.82 12.69
C CYS A 71 3.30 8.67 11.51
N PHE A 72 2.55 8.62 10.42
CA PHE A 72 2.71 9.45 9.24
C PHE A 72 1.46 10.30 9.01
N ASP A 73 1.65 11.61 8.84
CA ASP A 73 0.60 12.52 8.38
C ASP A 73 0.65 12.69 6.87
N LEU A 74 -0.47 12.52 6.17
CA LEU A 74 -0.49 12.60 4.71
C LEU A 74 -0.07 13.99 4.22
N ALA A 75 -0.51 15.05 4.92
CA ALA A 75 -0.16 16.43 4.56
C ALA A 75 1.34 16.71 4.75
N SER A 76 1.91 16.35 5.91
CA SER A 76 3.32 16.57 6.20
C SER A 76 4.24 15.76 5.28
N LEU A 77 3.85 14.51 5.00
CA LEU A 77 4.60 13.58 4.17
C LEU A 77 4.68 14.05 2.71
N THR A 78 3.58 14.56 2.16
CA THR A 78 3.49 14.95 0.73
C THR A 78 3.96 16.37 0.45
N GLN A 79 3.97 17.25 1.46
CA GLN A 79 4.54 18.61 1.38
C GLN A 79 6.05 18.64 1.63
N SER A 80 6.62 17.53 2.10
CA SER A 80 8.08 17.40 2.25
C SER A 80 8.77 17.58 0.89
N PRO A 81 9.88 18.33 0.82
CA PRO A 81 10.70 18.40 -0.39
C PRO A 81 11.37 17.06 -0.72
N ASN A 82 11.52 16.19 0.29
CA ASN A 82 12.11 14.88 0.14
C ASN A 82 11.02 13.83 -0.10
N SER A 83 11.13 13.12 -1.23
CA SER A 83 10.27 11.98 -1.55
C SER A 83 10.69 10.70 -0.85
N SER A 84 11.77 10.70 -0.06
CA SER A 84 12.22 9.53 0.69
C SER A 84 12.81 9.95 2.04
N GLY A 85 12.90 9.01 2.96
CA GLY A 85 13.47 9.27 4.27
C GLY A 85 13.89 8.00 5.01
N ILE A 86 14.72 8.22 6.02
CA ILE A 86 15.22 7.19 6.93
C ILE A 86 14.66 7.51 8.31
N ILE A 87 14.03 6.52 8.95
CA ILE A 87 13.51 6.65 10.31
C ILE A 87 14.39 5.85 11.26
N ASN A 88 15.14 6.58 12.09
CA ASN A 88 15.90 5.99 13.19
C ASN A 88 14.95 5.66 14.35
N GLN A 89 15.12 4.46 14.91
CA GLN A 89 14.19 3.92 15.92
C GLN A 89 14.74 4.04 17.35
N THR A 90 15.98 4.50 17.50
CA THR A 90 16.73 4.62 18.77
C THR A 90 16.10 5.58 19.76
N ASP A 91 15.56 6.71 19.28
CA ASP A 91 15.16 7.83 20.15
C ASP A 91 13.84 7.58 20.89
N ARG A 92 13.17 6.45 20.59
CA ARG A 92 11.85 6.09 21.15
C ARG A 92 11.89 4.85 22.02
N LEU A 93 13.07 4.29 22.27
CA LEU A 93 13.23 3.16 23.17
C LEU A 93 13.66 3.64 24.56
N PRO A 94 13.09 3.07 25.63
CA PRO A 94 13.62 3.27 26.98
C PRO A 94 15.11 2.90 27.03
N ASP A 95 15.92 3.69 27.77
CA ASP A 95 17.39 3.53 27.86
C ASP A 95 17.85 2.10 28.28
N ASN A 96 16.97 1.32 28.87
CA ASN A 96 17.21 -0.05 29.34
C ASN A 96 16.93 -1.14 28.27
N ILE A 97 16.38 -0.81 27.11
CA ILE A 97 16.14 -1.77 26.02
C ILE A 97 17.26 -1.64 24.99
N LYS A 98 18.23 -2.56 25.05
CA LYS A 98 19.25 -2.71 24.01
C LYS A 98 18.82 -3.80 23.04
N TYR A 99 18.21 -3.40 21.93
CA TYR A 99 18.18 -4.26 20.75
C TYR A 99 19.55 -4.14 20.05
N PRO A 100 20.29 -5.25 19.87
CA PRO A 100 21.62 -5.20 19.29
C PRO A 100 21.62 -4.70 17.82
N ASP A 101 20.49 -4.78 17.13
CA ASP A 101 20.35 -4.41 15.72
C ASP A 101 19.08 -3.55 15.50
N LEU A 102 19.15 -2.28 15.91
CA LEU A 102 18.11 -1.29 15.59
C LEU A 102 18.27 -0.80 14.15
N ASP A 103 17.90 -1.65 13.20
CA ASP A 103 17.91 -1.25 11.80
C ASP A 103 16.91 -0.11 11.59
N PRO A 104 17.33 1.01 10.94
CA PRO A 104 16.38 2.01 10.52
C PRO A 104 15.42 1.41 9.49
N PHE A 105 14.23 1.97 9.39
CA PHE A 105 13.33 1.66 8.29
C PHE A 105 13.22 2.86 7.36
N TYR A 106 12.94 2.58 6.10
CA TYR A 106 13.04 3.53 5.00
C TYR A 106 11.67 3.70 4.38
N TYR A 107 11.36 4.93 3.95
CA TYR A 107 10.19 5.17 3.13
C TYR A 107 10.56 5.89 1.84
N ASN A 108 9.76 5.65 0.80
CA ASN A 108 9.80 6.37 -0.46
C ASN A 108 8.38 6.70 -0.93
N LEU A 109 8.21 7.85 -1.56
CA LEU A 109 6.97 8.40 -2.06
C LEU A 109 7.03 8.45 -3.58
N THR A 110 5.92 8.08 -4.21
CA THR A 110 5.71 8.28 -5.64
C THR A 110 4.46 9.10 -5.87
N ASN A 111 4.53 9.99 -6.86
CA ASN A 111 3.45 10.91 -7.21
C ASN A 111 2.98 11.82 -6.06
N GLN A 112 3.89 12.29 -5.20
CA GLN A 112 3.54 13.14 -4.05
C GLN A 112 2.74 14.41 -4.44
N ALA A 113 2.98 14.93 -5.64
CA ALA A 113 2.31 16.12 -6.17
C ALA A 113 0.81 15.91 -6.45
N ALA A 114 0.32 14.67 -6.47
CA ALA A 114 -1.10 14.38 -6.61
C ALA A 114 -1.90 14.56 -5.31
N TYR A 115 -1.22 14.78 -4.18
CA TYR A 115 -1.90 15.10 -2.93
C TYR A 115 -2.54 16.48 -2.98
N ASP A 116 -3.84 16.53 -2.69
CA ASP A 116 -4.64 17.75 -2.60
C ASP A 116 -5.39 17.76 -1.27
N ALA A 117 -5.02 18.67 -0.37
CA ALA A 117 -5.60 18.75 0.96
C ALA A 117 -7.12 19.00 0.97
N SER A 118 -7.70 19.47 -0.14
CA SER A 118 -9.15 19.68 -0.30
C SER A 118 -9.92 18.39 -0.62
N LYS A 119 -9.23 17.33 -1.04
CA LYS A 119 -9.86 16.05 -1.41
C LYS A 119 -10.00 15.11 -0.23
N ASN A 120 -10.96 14.20 -0.35
CA ASN A 120 -11.21 13.14 0.60
C ASN A 120 -10.50 11.85 0.16
N TYR A 121 -9.41 11.50 0.83
CA TYR A 121 -8.65 10.28 0.54
C TYR A 121 -9.23 9.10 1.32
N SER A 122 -10.11 8.33 0.68
CA SER A 122 -10.72 7.15 1.30
C SER A 122 -10.49 5.85 0.53
N ASN A 123 -9.93 5.92 -0.68
CA ASN A 123 -9.59 4.75 -1.49
C ASN A 123 -8.14 4.35 -1.22
N ILE A 124 -7.93 3.13 -0.72
CA ILE A 124 -6.66 2.63 -0.20
C ILE A 124 -6.27 1.37 -0.96
N PHE A 125 -5.23 1.45 -1.78
CA PHE A 125 -4.56 0.26 -2.29
C PHE A 125 -3.48 -0.17 -1.30
N TYR A 126 -3.45 -1.46 -0.97
CA TYR A 126 -2.46 -2.05 -0.06
C TYR A 126 -1.82 -3.26 -0.71
N GLU A 127 -0.49 -3.32 -0.65
CA GLU A 127 0.31 -4.45 -1.10
C GLU A 127 1.42 -4.72 -0.09
N GLN A 128 1.47 -5.94 0.43
CA GLN A 128 2.57 -6.44 1.26
C GLN A 128 2.54 -7.96 1.20
N LEU A 129 3.58 -8.54 0.62
CA LEU A 129 3.68 -10.00 0.44
C LEU A 129 4.54 -10.66 1.52
N VAL A 130 5.29 -9.86 2.28
CA VAL A 130 6.21 -10.36 3.31
C VAL A 130 5.44 -10.73 4.57
N LEU A 131 5.56 -11.99 4.97
CA LEU A 131 5.05 -12.52 6.22
C LEU A 131 5.84 -12.01 7.42
N ALA A 132 5.17 -11.85 8.56
CA ALA A 132 5.82 -11.56 9.81
C ALA A 132 6.86 -12.64 10.14
N ALA A 133 8.11 -12.22 10.31
CA ALA A 133 9.13 -13.12 10.83
C ALA A 133 8.79 -13.46 12.28
N GLY A 134 8.34 -14.70 12.49
CA GLY A 134 8.26 -15.40 13.76
C GLY A 134 9.03 -16.71 13.61
N ALA A 135 10.34 -16.62 13.79
CA ALA A 135 11.25 -17.77 13.82
C ALA A 135 10.96 -18.60 15.08
N GLY A 136 10.01 -19.52 15.01
CA GLY A 136 9.74 -20.51 16.06
C GLY A 136 8.71 -20.12 17.14
N GLU A 137 8.00 -18.99 17.01
CA GLU A 137 6.83 -18.72 17.86
C GLU A 137 5.59 -19.40 17.26
N THR A 138 4.96 -20.30 18.02
CA THR A 138 3.81 -21.11 17.61
C THR A 138 2.53 -20.32 17.37
N ASP A 139 2.53 -19.02 17.70
CA ASP A 139 1.31 -18.20 17.83
C ASP A 139 1.22 -17.13 16.72
N VAL A 140 2.06 -17.21 15.68
CA VAL A 140 1.97 -16.35 14.49
C VAL A 140 1.18 -17.06 13.40
N GLN A 141 -0.04 -16.59 13.16
CA GLN A 141 -0.89 -17.12 12.08
C GLN A 141 -0.21 -16.98 10.72
N GLU A 142 -0.39 -17.99 9.86
CA GLU A 142 0.27 -18.19 8.55
C GLU A 142 0.15 -17.01 7.57
N ASN A 143 -0.82 -16.11 7.76
CA ASN A 143 -1.09 -14.99 6.85
C ASN A 143 -0.75 -13.61 7.44
N THR A 144 -0.10 -13.56 8.60
CA THR A 144 0.24 -12.30 9.27
C THR A 144 1.32 -11.57 8.48
N ALA A 145 1.09 -10.31 8.13
CA ALA A 145 2.08 -9.51 7.43
C ALA A 145 3.19 -8.99 8.33
N ALA A 146 4.37 -8.74 7.75
CA ALA A 146 5.54 -8.20 8.44
C ALA A 146 5.35 -6.80 9.02
N ARG A 147 4.29 -6.08 8.65
CA ARG A 147 3.94 -4.76 9.15
C ARG A 147 2.43 -4.65 9.29
N ARG A 148 1.99 -4.03 10.37
CA ARG A 148 0.58 -3.63 10.56
C ARG A 148 0.40 -2.16 10.18
N ILE A 149 -0.72 -1.84 9.57
CA ILE A 149 -1.17 -0.47 9.31
C ILE A 149 -2.40 -0.16 10.15
N THR A 150 -2.45 1.05 10.70
CA THR A 150 -3.68 1.62 11.27
C THR A 150 -3.97 2.96 10.61
N LEU A 151 -5.20 3.18 10.13
CA LEU A 151 -5.61 4.36 9.37
C LEU A 151 -6.56 5.22 10.21
N PHE A 152 -6.34 6.54 10.20
CA PHE A 152 -7.07 7.49 11.04
C PHE A 152 -7.64 8.66 10.22
N SER A 153 -8.80 9.16 10.67
CA SER A 153 -9.42 10.38 10.14
C SER A 153 -8.79 11.67 10.68
N GLY A 154 -8.13 11.60 11.85
CA GLY A 154 -7.41 12.73 12.45
C GLY A 154 -5.95 12.83 11.98
N PRO A 155 -5.33 14.01 12.09
CA PRO A 155 -3.88 14.15 11.96
C PRO A 155 -3.15 13.55 13.18
N ASN A 156 -1.84 13.35 13.06
CA ASN A 156 -0.94 12.82 14.09
C ASN A 156 -1.40 11.48 14.71
N CYS A 157 -2.09 10.66 13.93
CA CYS A 157 -2.63 9.35 14.34
C CYS A 157 -3.52 9.44 15.58
N THR A 158 -4.30 10.51 15.65
CA THR A 158 -5.25 10.73 16.73
C THR A 158 -6.61 10.14 16.38
N HIS A 159 -7.23 9.52 17.37
CA HIS A 159 -8.66 9.24 17.34
C HIS A 159 -9.40 10.57 17.53
N LEU A 160 -10.22 10.95 16.57
CA LEU A 160 -11.10 12.10 16.74
C LEU A 160 -12.29 11.66 17.59
N TYR A 161 -12.57 12.37 18.68
CA TYR A 161 -13.79 12.11 19.45
C TYR A 161 -14.99 12.71 18.71
N ASN A 162 -15.99 11.88 18.41
CA ASN A 162 -17.23 12.32 17.80
C ASN A 162 -18.24 12.66 18.92
N PRO A 163 -18.54 13.95 19.17
CA PRO A 163 -19.41 14.35 20.28
C PRO A 163 -20.86 13.92 20.05
N ASP A 164 -21.33 13.90 18.80
CA ASP A 164 -22.69 13.53 18.45
C ASP A 164 -22.95 12.04 18.71
N LYS A 165 -21.92 11.20 18.47
CA LYS A 165 -21.96 9.76 18.70
C LYS A 165 -21.40 9.35 20.07
N ARG A 166 -20.90 10.31 20.85
CA ARG A 166 -20.24 10.13 22.16
C ARG A 166 -19.20 9.01 22.18
N ARG A 167 -18.38 8.93 21.14
CA ARG A 167 -17.41 7.84 20.93
C ARG A 167 -16.29 8.29 20.00
N ASP A 168 -15.20 7.54 19.99
CA ASP A 168 -14.12 7.76 19.02
C ASP A 168 -14.60 7.49 17.59
N GLU A 169 -14.05 8.26 16.65
CA GLU A 169 -14.27 8.05 15.24
C GLU A 169 -13.76 6.68 14.78
N ASP A 170 -14.36 6.23 13.70
CA ASP A 170 -14.00 5.01 13.01
C ASP A 170 -12.52 5.05 12.60
N TRP A 171 -11.81 3.93 12.75
CA TRP A 171 -10.44 3.75 12.27
C TRP A 171 -10.30 2.34 11.68
N TYR A 172 -9.31 2.14 10.82
CA TYR A 172 -9.14 0.87 10.12
C TYR A 172 -7.79 0.24 10.41
N ARG A 173 -7.74 -1.10 10.44
CA ARG A 173 -6.51 -1.87 10.61
C ARG A 173 -6.29 -2.84 9.46
N ILE A 174 -5.06 -2.97 9.02
CA ILE A 174 -4.61 -4.01 8.09
C ILE A 174 -3.40 -4.71 8.72
N SER A 175 -3.45 -6.02 8.88
CA SER A 175 -2.31 -6.82 9.39
C SER A 175 -2.12 -8.17 8.69
N CYS A 176 -2.94 -8.51 7.68
CA CYS A 176 -2.69 -9.65 6.81
C CYS A 176 -1.81 -9.26 5.60
N VAL A 177 -1.13 -10.24 5.01
CA VAL A 177 -0.53 -10.04 3.67
C VAL A 177 -1.64 -9.88 2.63
N SER A 178 -1.32 -9.18 1.54
CA SER A 178 -2.23 -9.00 0.41
C SER A 178 -2.15 -10.17 -0.57
N PRO A 179 -3.14 -10.31 -1.48
CA PRO A 179 -2.93 -11.00 -2.75
C PRO A 179 -1.74 -10.40 -3.53
N GLU A 180 -1.22 -11.14 -4.52
CA GLU A 180 -0.08 -10.72 -5.35
C GLU A 180 -0.37 -9.42 -6.12
N GLU A 181 -1.62 -9.23 -6.55
CA GLU A 181 -2.10 -8.04 -7.24
C GLU A 181 -2.40 -6.85 -6.31
N GLY A 182 -2.19 -7.03 -5.01
CA GLY A 182 -2.61 -6.10 -3.97
C GLY A 182 -4.13 -6.13 -3.73
N GLN A 183 -4.60 -5.24 -2.86
CA GLN A 183 -6.02 -5.13 -2.53
C GLN A 183 -6.47 -3.66 -2.52
N CYS A 184 -7.63 -3.39 -3.11
CA CYS A 184 -8.26 -2.08 -3.07
C CYS A 184 -9.38 -2.08 -2.03
N ASN A 185 -9.30 -1.16 -1.08
CA ASN A 185 -10.27 -0.97 -0.02
C ASN A 185 -10.81 0.46 -0.02
N ARG A 186 -12.06 0.63 0.41
CA ARG A 186 -12.69 1.95 0.57
C ARG A 186 -13.07 2.16 2.03
N ALA A 187 -12.42 3.13 2.67
CA ALA A 187 -12.75 3.55 4.03
C ALA A 187 -14.04 4.38 4.04
N SER A 188 -14.80 4.29 5.14
CA SER A 188 -15.90 5.20 5.45
C SER A 188 -15.46 6.59 5.92
N ILE A 189 -14.15 6.78 6.14
CA ILE A 189 -13.53 8.00 6.65
C ILE A 189 -12.52 8.54 5.65
N GLY A 190 -12.27 9.85 5.70
CA GLY A 190 -11.16 10.45 4.99
C GLY A 190 -9.86 10.28 5.76
N ILE A 191 -8.91 9.54 5.21
CA ILE A 191 -7.64 9.28 5.86
C ILE A 191 -6.80 10.57 5.89
N LYS A 192 -6.30 10.91 7.08
CA LYS A 192 -5.39 12.05 7.29
C LYS A 192 -4.04 11.62 7.82
N SER A 193 -3.98 10.50 8.54
CA SER A 193 -2.75 9.93 9.05
C SER A 193 -2.84 8.41 9.18
N PHE A 194 -1.69 7.76 9.30
CA PHE A 194 -1.61 6.32 9.50
C PHE A 194 -0.39 5.92 10.34
N ILE A 195 -0.53 4.83 11.09
CA ILE A 195 0.56 4.18 11.81
C ILE A 195 1.08 3.01 10.98
N VAL A 196 2.40 2.86 10.94
CA VAL A 196 3.06 1.60 10.57
C VAL A 196 3.75 1.03 11.80
N ALA A 197 3.48 -0.26 12.04
CA ALA A 197 3.76 -0.93 13.28
C ALA A 197 4.45 -2.28 13.06
N ASN A 198 5.17 -2.76 14.08
CA ASN A 198 5.55 -4.16 14.15
C ASN A 198 4.29 -5.04 14.27
N PRO A 199 4.19 -6.17 13.56
CA PRO A 199 3.08 -7.09 13.76
C PRO A 199 3.06 -7.68 15.16
N LEU A 200 4.19 -7.81 15.87
CA LEU A 200 4.26 -8.29 17.27
C LEU A 200 3.54 -7.37 18.26
N ASP A 201 3.27 -6.11 17.92
CA ASP A 201 2.36 -5.26 18.69
C ASP A 201 0.90 -5.76 18.67
N ARG A 202 0.60 -6.87 17.99
CA ARG A 202 -0.65 -7.64 18.18
C ARG A 202 -0.84 -8.12 19.61
N PHE A 203 0.24 -8.26 20.39
CA PHE A 203 0.18 -8.61 21.81
C PHE A 203 -0.22 -7.43 22.73
N ASN A 204 -0.14 -6.18 22.26
CA ASN A 204 -0.41 -5.00 23.09
C ASN A 204 -1.87 -4.49 23.02
N GLY A 205 -2.78 -5.20 22.36
CA GLY A 205 -4.19 -4.80 22.34
C GLY A 205 -5.13 -5.85 21.78
N GLY A 206 -5.62 -6.75 22.64
CA GLY A 206 -6.94 -7.36 22.46
C GLY A 206 -7.01 -8.88 22.30
N GLY A 207 -5.89 -9.62 22.18
CA GLY A 207 -5.95 -11.08 22.07
C GLY A 207 -6.65 -11.59 20.81
N GLU A 208 -6.56 -10.84 19.69
CA GLU A 208 -7.08 -11.30 18.40
C GLU A 208 -6.18 -12.40 17.84
N GLU A 209 -6.72 -13.61 17.71
CA GLU A 209 -6.01 -14.79 17.17
C GLU A 209 -5.78 -14.70 15.65
N GLU A 210 -6.45 -13.77 14.96
CA GLU A 210 -6.44 -13.65 13.50
C GLU A 210 -5.86 -12.31 13.00
N CYS A 211 -5.23 -12.33 11.83
CA CYS A 211 -4.82 -11.11 11.15
C CYS A 211 -6.05 -10.34 10.59
N ASN A 212 -5.94 -9.02 10.45
CA ASN A 212 -7.03 -8.14 10.03
C ASN A 212 -6.94 -7.79 8.53
N THR A 213 -7.96 -8.13 7.74
CA THR A 213 -8.11 -7.70 6.33
C THR A 213 -8.99 -6.43 6.26
N PHE A 214 -8.38 -5.25 6.46
CA PHE A 214 -9.09 -3.96 6.43
C PHE A 214 -10.28 -3.88 7.41
N ALA A 215 -10.03 -4.29 8.65
CA ALA A 215 -11.06 -4.31 9.68
C ALA A 215 -11.37 -2.90 10.21
N LEU A 216 -12.65 -2.62 10.42
CA LEU A 216 -13.16 -1.39 11.01
C LEU A 216 -13.20 -1.51 12.52
N PHE A 217 -12.67 -0.50 13.19
CA PHE A 217 -12.66 -0.37 14.64
C PHE A 217 -13.14 1.02 15.06
N GLY A 218 -13.27 1.21 16.37
CA GLY A 218 -13.76 2.46 16.94
C GLY A 218 -15.28 2.45 16.96
N GLY A 219 -15.89 3.54 16.52
CA GLY A 219 -17.29 3.82 16.78
C GLY A 219 -18.28 2.68 16.49
N ALA A 220 -18.00 1.78 15.57
CA ALA A 220 -18.84 0.60 15.44
C ALA A 220 -18.02 -0.68 15.49
N GLU A 221 -18.03 -1.35 16.66
CA GLU A 221 -18.44 -2.75 16.68
C GLU A 221 -19.82 -2.82 15.99
N ARG A 222 -19.85 -2.75 14.65
CA ARG A 222 -21.04 -3.13 13.92
C ARG A 222 -21.14 -4.61 14.23
N LEU A 223 -22.18 -4.97 14.97
CA LEU A 223 -22.81 -6.28 14.90
C LEU A 223 -22.53 -6.92 13.53
N SER A 224 -21.52 -7.77 13.47
CA SER A 224 -21.37 -8.80 12.46
C SER A 224 -21.38 -10.12 13.21
N GLY A 225 -22.53 -10.38 13.83
CA GLY A 225 -23.01 -11.75 13.83
C GLY A 225 -23.23 -12.12 12.36
N SER A 226 -22.32 -12.93 11.80
CA SER A 226 -22.53 -13.76 10.61
C SER A 226 -23.08 -13.04 9.35
N ALA A 227 -22.20 -12.65 8.41
CA ALA A 227 -22.39 -12.82 6.96
C ALA A 227 -21.30 -12.09 6.13
N TRP A 228 -20.28 -12.81 5.68
CA TRP A 228 -20.05 -13.03 4.24
C TRP A 228 -18.87 -14.01 4.06
N LYS A 229 -19.21 -15.27 3.78
CA LYS A 229 -18.32 -16.14 3.00
C LYS A 229 -18.34 -15.59 1.58
N VAL A 230 -17.31 -14.86 1.17
CA VAL A 230 -17.10 -14.62 -0.26
C VAL A 230 -16.52 -15.90 -0.83
N VAL A 231 -17.41 -16.74 -1.35
CA VAL A 231 -17.04 -17.82 -2.28
C VAL A 231 -16.61 -17.13 -3.57
N VAL A 232 -15.30 -17.13 -3.86
CA VAL A 232 -14.81 -16.80 -5.20
C VAL A 232 -15.15 -17.99 -6.10
N GLY A 233 -16.08 -17.76 -7.03
CA GLY A 233 -16.52 -18.73 -8.01
C GLY A 233 -15.45 -18.99 -9.06
N VAL A 234 -15.18 -20.27 -9.30
CA VAL A 234 -14.36 -20.78 -10.41
C VAL A 234 -15.07 -20.47 -11.73
N ILE A 235 -14.49 -19.60 -12.56
CA ILE A 235 -14.81 -19.52 -13.98
C ILE A 235 -13.79 -20.39 -14.71
N MET A 236 -14.19 -21.60 -15.09
CA MET A 236 -13.58 -22.29 -16.22
C MET A 236 -14.66 -22.51 -17.26
N ALA A 237 -14.84 -21.49 -18.10
CA ALA A 237 -15.46 -21.65 -19.40
C ALA A 237 -14.51 -22.48 -20.26
N VAL A 238 -14.92 -23.68 -20.66
CA VAL A 238 -14.40 -24.31 -21.88
C VAL A 238 -15.61 -24.82 -22.65
N GLY A 239 -16.06 -24.00 -23.59
CA GLY A 239 -16.96 -24.43 -24.64
C GLY A 239 -16.19 -25.24 -25.68
N TRP A 240 -16.81 -26.32 -26.15
CA TRP A 240 -16.60 -26.86 -27.48
C TRP A 240 -17.96 -27.31 -28.01
N MET A 241 -18.56 -26.48 -28.87
CA MET A 241 -19.34 -26.97 -30.00
C MET A 241 -18.34 -27.45 -31.05
N THR A 242 -18.58 -28.59 -31.69
CA THR A 242 -18.64 -28.68 -33.16
C THR A 242 -19.12 -30.06 -33.61
N SER A 243 -20.05 -30.00 -34.59
CA SER A 243 -20.40 -30.99 -35.62
C SER A 243 -21.16 -32.23 -35.17
#